data_AF-A0A966DFU6-F1
#
_entry.id   AF-A0A966DFU6-F1
#
_cell.length_a   1.000
_cell.length_b   1.000
_cell.length_c   1.000
_cell.angle_alpha   90.00
_cell.angle_beta   90.00
_cell.angle_gamma   90.00
#
_symmetry.space_group_name_H-M   'P 1'
#
loop_
_entity.id
_entity.type
_entity.pdbx_description
1 polymer ?
#
loop_
_entity_poly.entity_id
_entity_poly.type
_entity_poly.pdbx_seq_one_letter_code
_entity_poly.pdbx_strand_id
1 'polypeptide(L)'
;MRILDELRAYNGQLTYLGFVELLAKINDRENSKVHPGTGKIPLMYLEKERDSFSPLPQQTIRNPYQLVDHKIRVDNSSLFRYQGKQYSVPPEYIGKSVTLQVYDDYIHVYFNMKLIALQPLSQKKINYQENHYRDLIRRTHSFAEEDIEERAKENLRALGAVYE
;
A
#
# COMPACT_ATOMS: atom_id res chain seq x y z
N MET A 1 16.91 -6.47 22.18
CA MET A 1 17.15 -7.51 21.16
C MET A 1 15.89 -8.36 20.97
N ARG A 2 14.80 -7.82 20.39
CA ARG A 2 13.56 -8.63 20.20
C ARG A 2 12.79 -8.33 18.92
N ILE A 3 12.83 -7.09 18.42
CA ILE A 3 12.04 -6.70 17.22
C ILE A 3 12.56 -7.38 15.95
N LEU A 4 13.88 -7.38 15.71
CA LEU A 4 14.43 -8.02 14.52
C LEU A 4 14.22 -9.54 14.51
N ASP A 5 14.26 -10.19 15.67
CA ASP A 5 14.00 -11.62 15.80
C ASP A 5 12.51 -11.94 15.59
N GLU A 6 11.61 -11.09 16.08
CA GLU A 6 10.17 -11.15 15.78
C GLU A 6 9.91 -11.00 14.28
N LEU A 7 10.52 -10.02 13.63
CA LEU A 7 10.39 -9.85 12.16
C LEU A 7 10.92 -11.07 11.41
N ARG A 8 12.06 -11.63 11.84
CA ARG A 8 12.63 -12.85 11.24
C ARG A 8 11.74 -14.07 11.38
N ALA A 9 10.92 -14.16 12.42
CA ALA A 9 9.99 -15.28 12.60
C ALA A 9 8.95 -15.39 11.47
N TYR A 10 8.65 -14.28 10.79
CA TYR A 10 7.71 -14.22 9.66
C TYR A 10 8.39 -14.33 8.28
N ASN A 11 9.68 -14.63 8.23
CA ASN A 11 10.41 -14.68 6.97
C ASN A 11 9.80 -15.72 6.00
N GLY A 12 9.48 -15.28 4.78
CA GLY A 12 8.82 -16.11 3.77
C GLY A 12 7.32 -16.37 4.01
N GLN A 13 6.73 -15.87 5.08
CA GLN A 13 5.31 -16.09 5.41
C GLN A 13 4.39 -14.94 4.98
N LEU A 14 4.93 -13.74 4.82
CA LEU A 14 4.16 -12.53 4.54
C LEU A 14 4.43 -12.01 3.14
N THR A 15 3.39 -11.46 2.51
CA THR A 15 3.54 -10.57 1.36
C THR A 15 4.20 -9.25 1.80
N TYR A 16 4.71 -8.47 0.85
CA TYR A 16 5.29 -7.16 1.16
C TYR A 16 4.31 -6.24 1.91
N LEU A 17 3.04 -6.19 1.47
CA LEU A 17 1.99 -5.45 2.15
C LEU A 17 1.76 -5.97 3.58
N GLY A 18 1.67 -7.30 3.75
CA GLY A 18 1.54 -7.90 5.08
C GLY A 18 2.72 -7.60 6.00
N PHE A 19 3.94 -7.54 5.45
CA PHE A 19 5.14 -7.14 6.19
C PHE A 19 5.10 -5.68 6.64
N VAL A 20 4.71 -4.76 5.75
CA VAL A 20 4.54 -3.33 6.10
C VAL A 20 3.48 -3.15 7.19
N GLU A 21 2.37 -3.89 7.13
CA GLU A 21 1.34 -3.87 8.17
C GLU A 21 1.83 -4.42 9.50
N LEU A 22 2.60 -5.52 9.50
CA LEU A 22 3.23 -6.05 10.71
C LEU A 22 4.19 -5.02 11.33
N LEU A 23 5.04 -4.40 10.50
CA LEU A 23 5.99 -3.40 10.95
C LEU A 23 5.30 -2.20 11.58
N ALA A 24 4.20 -1.72 10.99
CA ALA A 24 3.38 -0.67 11.58
C ALA A 24 2.82 -1.07 12.95
N LYS A 25 2.26 -2.28 13.08
CA LYS A 25 1.75 -2.80 14.36
C LYS A 25 2.84 -2.88 15.43
N ILE A 26 4.03 -3.35 15.08
CA ILE A 26 5.17 -3.40 16.00
C ILE A 26 5.59 -1.99 16.41
N ASN A 27 5.70 -1.08 15.46
CA ASN A 27 6.07 0.31 15.72
C ASN A 27 5.09 1.00 16.69
N ASP A 28 3.78 0.87 16.44
CA ASP A 28 2.75 1.44 17.32
C ASP A 28 2.81 0.82 18.72
N ARG A 29 2.99 -0.50 18.79
CA ARG A 29 3.12 -1.24 20.04
C ARG A 29 4.33 -0.78 20.86
N GLU A 30 5.50 -0.63 20.24
CA GLU A 30 6.72 -0.25 20.96
C GLU A 30 6.70 1.23 21.36
N ASN A 31 6.18 2.11 20.50
CA ASN A 31 6.07 3.54 20.81
C ASN A 31 5.00 3.87 21.87
N SER A 32 4.07 2.95 22.13
CA SER A 32 3.01 3.10 23.13
C SER A 32 3.33 2.50 24.51
N LYS A 33 4.46 1.79 24.65
CA LYS A 33 4.88 1.18 25.92
C LYS A 33 5.82 2.09 26.70
N VAL A 34 5.91 1.84 28.01
CA VAL A 34 6.93 2.47 28.85
C VAL A 34 8.31 1.93 28.42
N HIS A 35 9.15 2.82 27.90
CA HIS A 35 10.49 2.46 27.47
C HIS A 35 11.40 2.21 28.68
N PRO A 36 12.07 1.05 28.78
CA PRO A 36 12.76 0.62 30.01
C PRO A 36 13.93 1.52 30.39
N GLY A 37 14.62 2.11 29.41
CA GLY A 37 15.78 2.98 29.68
C GLY A 37 15.40 4.40 30.11
N THR A 38 14.22 4.88 29.75
CA THR A 38 13.79 6.27 30.01
C THR A 38 12.65 6.37 31.00
N GLY A 39 11.95 5.26 31.29
CA GLY A 39 10.75 5.22 32.12
C GLY A 39 9.56 5.97 31.53
N LYS A 40 9.60 6.30 30.23
CA LYS A 40 8.63 7.17 29.54
C LYS A 40 7.98 6.46 28.37
N ILE A 41 6.76 6.84 28.02
CA ILE A 41 6.09 6.40 26.79
C ILE A 41 6.51 7.33 25.65
N PRO A 42 7.20 6.83 24.59
CA PRO A 42 7.70 7.66 23.50
C PRO A 42 6.62 8.53 22.85
N LEU A 43 5.46 7.94 22.51
CA LEU A 43 4.38 8.66 21.83
C LEU A 43 3.88 9.86 22.64
N MET A 44 3.73 9.69 23.95
CA MET A 44 3.26 10.74 24.87
C MET A 44 4.30 11.86 25.05
N TYR A 45 5.60 11.52 25.03
CA TYR A 45 6.66 12.51 25.21
C TYR A 45 7.02 13.22 23.90
N LEU A 46 6.85 12.57 22.76
CA LEU A 46 7.02 13.21 21.45
C LEU A 46 6.14 14.45 21.31
N GLU A 47 4.89 14.40 21.80
CA GLU A 47 4.00 15.58 21.80
C GLU A 47 4.55 16.75 22.62
N LYS A 48 5.24 16.47 23.73
CA LYS A 48 5.85 17.50 24.58
C LYS A 48 7.16 18.05 23.99
N GLU A 49 7.93 17.17 23.34
CA GLU A 49 9.24 17.51 22.75
C GLU A 49 9.09 18.22 21.40
N ARG A 50 7.96 18.03 20.71
CA ARG A 50 7.70 18.58 19.38
C ARG A 50 7.98 20.08 19.29
N ASP A 51 7.58 20.83 20.31
CA ASP A 51 7.71 22.29 20.32
C ASP A 51 9.17 22.74 20.58
N SER A 52 10.06 21.83 20.97
CA SER A 52 11.50 22.08 21.12
C SER A 52 12.29 21.82 19.83
N PHE A 53 11.65 21.28 18.78
CA PHE A 53 12.34 21.01 17.51
C PHE A 53 12.60 22.30 16.74
N SER A 54 13.77 22.36 16.11
CA SER A 54 14.08 23.39 15.13
C SER A 54 13.15 23.27 13.91
N PRO A 55 12.86 24.40 13.21
CA PRO A 55 12.07 24.35 11.99
C PRO A 55 12.73 23.46 10.93
N LEU A 56 11.91 22.95 10.01
CA LEU A 56 12.42 22.15 8.90
C LEU A 56 13.43 22.96 8.07
N PRO A 57 14.49 22.31 7.55
CA PRO A 57 15.46 22.95 6.66
C PRO A 57 14.80 23.61 5.44
N GLN A 58 15.51 24.56 4.83
CA GLN A 58 15.05 25.23 3.62
C GLN A 58 14.70 24.23 2.50
N GLN A 59 13.71 24.58 1.69
CA GLN A 59 13.20 23.71 0.63
C GLN A 59 14.30 23.27 -0.35
N THR A 60 15.27 24.12 -0.64
CA THR A 60 16.44 23.82 -1.48
C THR A 60 17.25 22.62 -0.97
N ILE A 61 17.34 22.44 0.35
CA ILE A 61 18.02 21.31 0.99
C ILE A 61 17.15 20.05 0.94
N ARG A 62 15.83 20.20 1.04
CA ARG A 62 14.88 19.06 1.09
C ARG A 62 14.56 18.49 -0.28
N ASN A 63 14.47 19.32 -1.31
CA ASN A 63 14.03 18.94 -2.65
C ASN A 63 14.79 17.73 -3.23
N PRO A 64 16.13 17.62 -3.10
CA PRO A 64 16.86 16.45 -3.60
C PRO A 64 16.46 15.12 -2.96
N TYR A 65 15.85 15.15 -1.77
CA TYR A 65 15.41 13.96 -1.02
C TYR A 65 13.91 13.71 -1.15
N GLN A 66 13.18 14.52 -1.92
CA GLN A 66 11.76 14.28 -2.16
C GLN A 66 11.59 13.20 -3.21
N LEU A 67 10.73 12.23 -2.92
CA LEU A 67 10.28 11.26 -3.90
C LEU A 67 9.37 11.94 -4.92
N VAL A 68 9.47 11.51 -6.17
CA VAL A 68 8.59 11.98 -7.24
C VAL A 68 7.24 11.30 -7.09
N ASP A 69 6.27 12.07 -6.64
CA ASP A 69 4.91 11.61 -6.40
C ASP A 69 4.00 11.95 -7.59
N HIS A 70 3.26 10.96 -8.10
CA HIS A 70 2.20 11.19 -9.08
C HIS A 70 0.83 10.99 -8.43
N LYS A 71 0.03 12.05 -8.33
CA LYS A 71 -1.34 11.95 -7.83
C LYS A 71 -2.30 11.60 -8.96
N ILE A 72 -3.07 10.54 -8.77
CA ILE A 72 -4.06 10.09 -9.75
C ILE A 72 -5.35 9.65 -9.07
N ARG A 73 -6.48 9.84 -9.76
CA ARG A 73 -7.79 9.36 -9.31
C ARG A 73 -8.04 7.94 -9.80
N VAL A 74 -8.51 7.08 -8.90
CA VAL A 74 -8.93 5.71 -9.21
C VAL A 74 -10.29 5.73 -9.90
N ASP A 75 -10.43 4.97 -10.98
CA ASP A 75 -11.67 4.86 -11.75
C ASP A 75 -12.69 3.89 -11.13
N ASN A 76 -13.87 3.78 -11.78
CA ASN A 76 -14.96 2.92 -11.31
C ASN A 76 -14.66 1.41 -11.45
N SER A 77 -13.64 1.04 -12.24
CA SER A 77 -13.18 -0.33 -12.40
C SER A 77 -12.08 -0.69 -11.40
N SER A 78 -11.84 0.16 -10.40
CA SER A 78 -10.77 -0.02 -9.42
C SER A 78 -9.37 -0.03 -10.05
N LEU A 79 -9.18 0.75 -11.11
CA LEU A 79 -7.92 0.91 -11.81
C LEU A 79 -7.40 2.34 -11.72
N PHE A 80 -6.08 2.50 -11.87
CA PHE A 80 -5.43 3.78 -12.14
C PHE A 80 -4.53 3.67 -13.37
N ARG A 81 -4.24 4.79 -14.01
CA ARG A 81 -3.40 4.86 -15.21
C ARG A 81 -1.98 5.32 -14.90
N TYR A 82 -0.98 4.60 -15.38
CA TYR A 82 0.41 5.02 -15.34
C TYR A 82 1.09 4.68 -16.66
N GLN A 83 1.70 5.69 -17.30
CA GLN A 83 2.38 5.55 -18.60
C GLN A 83 1.57 4.79 -19.68
N GLY A 84 0.28 5.15 -19.83
CA GLY A 84 -0.61 4.54 -20.83
C GLY A 84 -1.13 3.13 -20.49
N LYS A 85 -0.74 2.58 -19.33
CA LYS A 85 -1.17 1.26 -18.83
C LYS A 85 -2.06 1.43 -17.60
N GLN A 86 -2.90 0.43 -17.33
CA GLN A 86 -3.81 0.41 -16.19
C GLN A 86 -3.38 -0.64 -15.17
N TYR A 87 -3.52 -0.30 -13.90
CA TYR A 87 -3.13 -1.15 -12.77
C TYR A 87 -4.22 -1.11 -11.70
N SER A 88 -4.48 -2.25 -11.06
CA SER A 88 -5.55 -2.34 -10.08
C SER A 88 -5.17 -1.86 -8.68
N VAL A 89 -6.18 -1.45 -7.94
CA VAL A 89 -6.14 -1.15 -6.51
C VAL A 89 -7.32 -1.81 -5.82
N PRO A 90 -7.34 -1.91 -4.48
CA PRO A 90 -8.51 -2.40 -3.77
C PRO A 90 -9.76 -1.53 -4.05
N PRO A 91 -10.96 -2.13 -4.22
CA PRO A 91 -12.19 -1.42 -4.58
C PRO A 91 -12.59 -0.30 -3.62
N GLU A 92 -12.19 -0.38 -2.35
CA GLU A 92 -12.44 0.66 -1.35
C GLU A 92 -11.82 2.02 -1.71
N TYR A 93 -10.91 2.06 -2.70
CA TYR A 93 -10.28 3.29 -3.20
C TYR A 93 -10.91 3.84 -4.48
N ILE A 94 -11.96 3.23 -5.02
CA ILE A 94 -12.70 3.76 -6.19
C ILE A 94 -13.11 5.22 -5.95
N GLY A 95 -12.79 6.08 -6.93
CA GLY A 95 -13.10 7.50 -6.89
C GLY A 95 -12.17 8.34 -6.00
N LYS A 96 -11.28 7.73 -5.20
CA LYS A 96 -10.29 8.42 -4.36
C LYS A 96 -9.04 8.79 -5.15
N SER A 97 -8.31 9.79 -4.66
CA SER A 97 -6.99 10.15 -5.21
C SER A 97 -5.89 9.42 -4.45
N VAL A 98 -5.02 8.72 -5.18
CA VAL A 98 -3.88 7.96 -4.66
C VAL A 98 -2.58 8.59 -5.16
N THR A 99 -1.50 8.38 -4.42
CA THR A 99 -0.15 8.82 -4.79
C THR A 99 0.65 7.62 -5.27
N LEU A 100 1.31 7.75 -6.42
CA LEU A 100 2.19 6.72 -6.98
C LEU A 100 3.65 7.12 -6.78
N GLN A 101 4.46 6.16 -6.32
CA GLN A 101 5.91 6.24 -6.29
C GLN A 101 6.47 5.04 -7.05
N VAL A 102 7.41 5.28 -7.97
CA VAL A 102 7.94 4.23 -8.84
C VAL A 102 9.43 4.05 -8.58
N TYR A 103 9.78 2.87 -8.09
CA TYR A 103 11.15 2.45 -7.78
C TYR A 103 11.20 0.92 -7.69
N ASP A 104 12.40 0.35 -7.83
CA ASP A 104 12.66 -1.09 -7.77
C ASP A 104 11.77 -1.94 -8.69
N ASP A 105 11.43 -1.42 -9.88
CA ASP A 105 10.52 -2.04 -10.86
C ASP A 105 9.07 -2.23 -10.38
N TYR A 106 8.66 -1.53 -9.31
CA TYR A 106 7.29 -1.51 -8.81
C TYR A 106 6.70 -0.10 -8.77
N ILE A 107 5.37 -0.04 -8.94
CA ILE A 107 4.53 1.09 -8.60
C ILE A 107 4.00 0.87 -7.19
N HIS A 108 4.49 1.68 -6.25
CA HIS A 108 4.01 1.75 -4.88
C HIS A 108 2.85 2.74 -4.82
N VAL A 109 1.67 2.25 -4.44
CA VAL A 109 0.44 3.04 -4.41
C VAL A 109 0.08 3.38 -2.99
N TYR A 110 -0.02 4.67 -2.68
CA TYR A 110 -0.32 5.19 -1.36
C TYR A 110 -1.66 5.93 -1.30
N PHE A 111 -2.39 5.73 -0.20
CA PHE A 111 -3.52 6.57 0.18
C PHE A 111 -3.32 7.04 1.62
N ASN A 112 -3.30 8.37 1.85
CA ASN A 112 -3.06 8.96 3.17
C ASN A 112 -1.84 8.35 3.90
N MET A 113 -0.69 8.27 3.20
CA MET A 113 0.56 7.67 3.69
C MET A 113 0.54 6.15 3.95
N LYS A 114 -0.60 5.47 3.79
CA LYS A 114 -0.70 4.00 3.85
C LYS A 114 -0.38 3.41 2.47
N LEU A 115 0.52 2.43 2.41
CA LEU A 115 0.73 1.62 1.20
C LEU A 115 -0.48 0.69 1.01
N ILE A 116 -1.19 0.83 -0.10
CA ILE A 116 -2.46 0.13 -0.37
C ILE A 116 -2.35 -0.92 -1.48
N ALA A 117 -1.39 -0.74 -2.38
CA ALA A 117 -1.10 -1.71 -3.43
C ALA A 117 0.35 -1.60 -3.86
N LEU A 118 0.89 -2.73 -4.32
CA LEU A 118 2.21 -2.82 -4.93
C LEU A 118 2.05 -3.52 -6.28
N GLN A 119 2.39 -2.83 -7.38
CA GLN A 119 2.15 -3.33 -8.73
C GLN A 119 3.46 -3.43 -9.50
N PRO A 120 3.87 -4.60 -10.00
CA PRO A 120 5.05 -4.71 -10.85
C PRO A 120 4.83 -3.93 -12.15
N LEU A 121 5.88 -3.25 -12.63
CA LEU A 121 5.85 -2.66 -13.96
C LEU A 121 5.66 -3.76 -15.00
N SER A 122 4.75 -3.53 -15.93
CA SER A 122 4.33 -4.52 -16.92
C SER A 122 4.23 -3.88 -18.29
N GLN A 123 4.26 -4.69 -19.36
CA GLN A 123 3.94 -4.25 -20.72
C GLN A 123 2.45 -4.41 -21.06
N LYS A 124 1.69 -5.17 -20.27
CA LYS A 124 0.26 -5.38 -20.49
C LYS A 124 -0.51 -4.06 -20.33
N LYS A 125 -1.52 -3.87 -21.18
CA LYS A 125 -2.38 -2.67 -21.15
C LYS A 125 -3.18 -2.56 -19.84
N ILE A 126 -3.64 -3.68 -19.31
CA ILE A 126 -4.43 -3.76 -18.07
C ILE A 126 -3.82 -4.81 -17.16
N ASN A 127 -3.57 -4.44 -15.90
CA ASN A 127 -2.88 -5.27 -14.90
C ASN A 127 -3.76 -5.38 -13.65
N TYR A 128 -4.57 -6.44 -13.59
CA TYR A 128 -5.35 -6.78 -12.39
C TYR A 128 -4.57 -7.73 -11.50
N GLN A 129 -4.44 -7.36 -10.23
CA GLN A 129 -4.19 -8.32 -9.16
C GLN A 129 -5.48 -9.09 -8.85
N GLU A 130 -5.35 -10.41 -8.72
CA GLU A 130 -6.47 -11.34 -8.50
C GLU A 130 -7.31 -10.96 -7.28
N ASN A 131 -6.64 -10.65 -6.15
CA ASN A 131 -7.32 -10.22 -4.92
C ASN A 131 -8.19 -8.96 -5.14
N HIS A 132 -7.67 -7.94 -5.83
CA HIS A 132 -8.42 -6.71 -6.10
C HIS A 132 -9.64 -6.96 -6.98
N TYR A 133 -9.47 -7.79 -8.01
CA TYR A 133 -10.55 -8.10 -8.95
C TYR A 133 -11.66 -8.93 -8.28
N ARG A 134 -11.27 -9.91 -7.46
CA ARG A 134 -12.21 -10.67 -6.64
C ARG A 134 -13.02 -9.76 -5.71
N ASP A 135 -12.34 -8.87 -4.99
CA ASP A 135 -13.01 -7.95 -4.07
C ASP A 135 -13.93 -6.97 -4.82
N LEU A 136 -13.57 -6.60 -6.06
CA LEU A 136 -14.42 -5.79 -6.93
C LEU A 136 -15.70 -6.53 -7.27
N ILE A 137 -15.60 -7.78 -7.74
CA ILE A 137 -16.75 -8.62 -8.07
C ILE A 137 -17.67 -8.79 -6.86
N ARG A 138 -17.10 -9.10 -5.69
CA ARG A 138 -17.85 -9.22 -4.43
C ARG A 138 -18.66 -7.96 -4.10
N ARG A 139 -18.12 -6.78 -4.42
CA ARG A 139 -18.79 -5.51 -4.17
C ARG A 139 -19.88 -5.18 -5.20
N THR A 140 -19.72 -5.65 -6.44
CA THR A 140 -20.63 -5.33 -7.56
C THR A 140 -21.73 -6.37 -7.79
N HIS A 141 -21.60 -7.59 -7.24
CA HIS A 141 -22.61 -8.65 -7.41
C HIS A 141 -23.40 -8.90 -6.13
N SER A 142 -24.71 -9.08 -6.29
CA SER A 142 -25.69 -9.32 -5.22
C SER A 142 -26.00 -10.80 -4.95
N PHE A 143 -25.14 -11.75 -5.36
CA PHE A 143 -25.46 -13.19 -5.37
C PHE A 143 -24.52 -14.06 -4.52
N ALA A 144 -25.02 -15.23 -4.14
CA ALA A 144 -24.44 -16.20 -3.19
C ALA A 144 -22.95 -16.52 -3.46
N GLU A 145 -22.18 -16.72 -2.38
CA GLU A 145 -20.72 -16.83 -2.36
C GLU A 145 -20.13 -17.96 -3.23
N GLU A 146 -20.93 -18.95 -3.64
CA GLU A 146 -20.46 -20.24 -4.16
C GLU A 146 -19.80 -20.22 -5.55
N ASP A 147 -19.77 -19.09 -6.28
CA ASP A 147 -19.23 -19.06 -7.66
C ASP A 147 -18.39 -17.80 -8.00
N ILE A 148 -17.96 -17.04 -6.98
CA ILE A 148 -17.21 -15.78 -7.23
C ILE A 148 -15.76 -16.05 -7.65
N GLU A 149 -15.11 -17.04 -7.04
CA GLU A 149 -13.70 -17.35 -7.27
C GLU A 149 -13.46 -17.94 -8.67
N GLU A 150 -14.29 -18.89 -9.11
CA GLU A 150 -14.15 -19.50 -10.43
C GLU A 150 -14.43 -18.49 -11.54
N ARG A 151 -15.53 -17.73 -11.42
CA ARG A 151 -15.84 -16.65 -12.38
C ARG A 151 -14.79 -15.56 -12.43
N ALA A 152 -14.21 -15.17 -11.29
CA ALA A 152 -13.13 -14.19 -11.27
C ALA A 152 -11.93 -14.68 -12.10
N LYS A 153 -11.55 -15.94 -11.94
CA LYS A 153 -10.45 -16.57 -12.71
C LYS A 153 -10.77 -16.66 -14.19
N GLU A 154 -11.98 -17.09 -14.56
CA GLU A 154 -12.41 -17.16 -15.96
C GLU A 154 -12.39 -15.78 -16.63
N ASN A 155 -12.92 -14.76 -15.97
CA ASN A 155 -12.92 -13.40 -16.49
C ASN A 155 -11.49 -12.84 -16.64
N LEU A 156 -10.61 -13.09 -15.67
CA LEU A 156 -9.21 -12.67 -15.76
C LEU A 156 -8.47 -13.38 -16.90
N ARG A 157 -8.75 -14.67 -17.15
CA ARG A 157 -8.20 -15.40 -18.29
C ARG A 157 -8.70 -14.82 -19.62
N ALA A 158 -10.00 -14.56 -19.73
CA ALA A 158 -10.59 -13.94 -20.91
C ALA A 158 -10.01 -12.55 -21.18
N LEU A 159 -9.85 -11.72 -20.13
CA LEU A 159 -9.19 -10.42 -20.23
C LEU A 159 -7.72 -10.57 -20.66
N GLY A 160 -6.98 -11.53 -20.08
CA GLY A 160 -5.60 -11.80 -20.47
C GLY A 160 -5.46 -12.11 -21.96
N ALA A 161 -6.32 -12.99 -22.49
CA ALA A 161 -6.30 -13.38 -23.90
C ALA A 161 -6.67 -12.26 -24.87
N VAL A 162 -7.39 -11.22 -24.43
CA VAL A 162 -7.81 -10.08 -25.26
C VAL A 162 -6.71 -9.01 -25.39
N TYR A 163 -5.73 -9.00 -24.47
CA TYR A 163 -4.70 -7.97 -24.38
C TYR A 163 -3.26 -8.49 -24.56
N GLU A 164 -3.09 -9.75 -24.97
CA GLU A 164 -1.83 -10.30 -25.49
C GLU A 164 -1.60 -9.95 -26.96
#